data_AF-A0A3D1TBI9-F1
#
_entry.id   AF-A0A3D1TBI9-F1
#
_cell.length_a   1.000
_cell.length_b   1.000
_cell.length_c   1.000
_cell.angle_alpha   90.00
_cell.angle_beta   90.00
_cell.angle_gamma   90.00
#
_symmetry.space_group_name_H-M   'P 1'
#
loop_
_entity.id
_entity.type
_entity.pdbx_description
1 polymer ?
#
loop_
_entity_poly.entity_id
_entity_poly.type
_entity_poly.pdbx_seq_one_letter_code
_entity_poly.pdbx_strand_id
1 'polypeptide(L)'
;MQQHIPQALTLSTWILGPVLLALQIFGLGYAWAGLLTPARQEDLHPRRRNLATAAQLAAVGLCLLLLLNLVLAQTGLLHPPVATIAQAVLFLIGCAATRNARARHITFPSARVTLAAAAAFATATAAVMLLPNRAEWVAGGWDPGVYINNGLHIARTGSAHAEPFSPFDQLTESELDLFTHHFDQHREAFPGIPVDPDTRTLQMYFFPLTPTAVATVAQTLGPRGAVRLNLILALLIIPLFCALLLQLTGNPGISALAGLFLLLNPVFLYHLNIPTSECLQLFLLCCIGWFLAHRPRRGAVLIAAAIPLLAAILNRLAFLPFAAMIPLILAWLDRSDATWLHKNRRYSALWIAILLGWCVNWAAAPATMIRLLPVVHMLGLAALALFALTLIAHRITSLPAGRNLLQHWGATAEIALGCMLLIFAFSLILPWVPAPLARAAFNLKMLLPYLGPVTAAAAMGGFLLVLFSRDPALQRLRWPVIFLLACGLALVVQRFAANLRPWVTRRSLDNLVPFCAILAAVLVHRLAPPQPWQKRFPRLPTRLPQI
;
A
#
# COMPACT_ATOMS: atom_id res chain seq x y z
N MET A 1 27.74 -29.81 -0.32
CA MET A 1 26.54 -30.65 -0.56
C MET A 1 25.51 -29.86 -1.37
N GLN A 2 25.58 -29.92 -2.70
CA GLN A 2 24.46 -29.53 -3.56
C GLN A 2 23.47 -30.69 -3.53
N GLN A 3 22.47 -30.63 -2.66
CA GLN A 3 21.34 -31.54 -2.77
C GLN A 3 20.65 -31.23 -4.10
N HIS A 4 20.76 -32.15 -5.07
CA HIS A 4 19.91 -32.17 -6.25
C HIS A 4 18.47 -32.25 -5.78
N ILE A 5 17.81 -31.10 -5.62
CA ILE A 5 16.36 -31.04 -5.52
C ILE A 5 15.86 -31.65 -6.83
N PRO A 6 15.11 -32.78 -6.80
CA PRO A 6 14.63 -33.41 -8.01
C PRO A 6 13.90 -32.40 -8.87
N GLN A 7 14.19 -32.34 -10.18
CA GLN A 7 13.55 -31.39 -11.10
C GLN A 7 12.00 -31.46 -11.00
N ALA A 8 11.45 -32.64 -10.70
CA ALA A 8 10.03 -32.85 -10.43
C ALA A 8 9.49 -32.04 -9.22
N LEU A 9 10.27 -31.91 -8.13
CA LEU A 9 9.92 -31.07 -6.97
C LEU A 9 9.99 -29.57 -7.29
N THR A 10 10.86 -29.17 -8.23
CA THR A 10 10.92 -27.77 -8.69
C THR A 10 9.77 -27.42 -9.61
N LEU A 11 9.34 -28.33 -10.50
CA LEU A 11 8.22 -28.08 -11.39
C LEU A 11 6.88 -28.05 -10.63
N SER A 12 6.72 -28.93 -9.63
CA SER A 12 5.52 -28.97 -8.80
C SER A 12 5.34 -27.70 -7.98
N THR A 13 6.41 -27.13 -7.41
CA THR A 13 6.36 -25.85 -6.70
C THR A 13 6.03 -24.67 -7.62
N TRP A 14 6.44 -24.68 -8.88
CA TRP A 14 6.15 -23.61 -9.83
C TRP A 14 4.72 -23.64 -10.39
N ILE A 15 4.03 -24.77 -10.30
CA ILE A 15 2.66 -24.95 -10.80
C ILE A 15 1.65 -24.98 -9.65
N LEU A 16 1.90 -25.80 -8.62
CA LEU A 16 1.01 -25.93 -7.47
C LEU A 16 1.14 -24.75 -6.49
N GLY A 17 2.34 -24.20 -6.33
CA GLY A 17 2.57 -23.05 -5.45
C GLY A 17 1.70 -21.84 -5.81
N PRO A 18 1.61 -21.41 -7.09
CA PRO A 18 0.71 -20.35 -7.51
C PRO A 18 -0.77 -20.62 -7.21
N VAL A 19 -1.21 -21.87 -7.35
CA VAL A 19 -2.59 -22.28 -7.01
C VAL A 19 -2.82 -22.14 -5.50
N LEU A 20 -1.89 -22.63 -4.67
CA LEU A 20 -1.98 -22.50 -3.21
C LEU A 20 -2.02 -21.04 -2.78
N LEU A 21 -1.11 -20.20 -3.30
CA LEU A 21 -1.09 -18.76 -2.99
C LEU A 21 -2.40 -18.08 -3.42
N ALA A 22 -2.94 -18.43 -4.59
CA ALA A 22 -4.24 -17.93 -5.03
C ALA A 22 -5.37 -18.36 -4.10
N LEU A 23 -5.40 -19.62 -3.66
CA LEU A 23 -6.41 -20.12 -2.72
C LEU A 23 -6.32 -19.41 -1.36
N GLN A 24 -5.12 -19.16 -0.85
CA GLN A 24 -4.93 -18.43 0.42
C GLN A 24 -5.47 -17.00 0.32
N ILE A 25 -5.12 -16.27 -0.74
CA ILE A 25 -5.57 -14.89 -0.95
C ILE A 25 -7.07 -14.84 -1.23
N PHE A 26 -7.53 -15.48 -2.30
CA PHE A 26 -8.92 -15.35 -2.76
C PHE A 26 -9.91 -16.14 -1.88
N GLY A 27 -9.46 -17.18 -1.17
CA GLY A 27 -10.26 -17.90 -0.17
C GLY A 27 -10.58 -17.01 1.04
N LEU A 28 -9.55 -16.42 1.67
CA LEU A 28 -9.76 -15.45 2.76
C LEU A 28 -10.55 -14.24 2.27
N GLY A 29 -10.24 -13.74 1.06
CA GLY A 29 -11.01 -12.70 0.39
C GLY A 29 -12.49 -13.06 0.29
N TYR A 30 -12.84 -14.26 -0.16
CA TYR A 30 -14.21 -14.71 -0.32
C TYR A 30 -14.96 -14.84 1.01
N ALA A 31 -14.32 -15.40 2.03
CA ALA A 31 -14.91 -15.60 3.35
C ALA A 31 -15.30 -14.27 4.01
N TRP A 32 -14.47 -13.24 3.85
CA TRP A 32 -14.62 -11.96 4.53
C TRP A 32 -15.22 -10.85 3.67
N ALA A 33 -15.15 -10.97 2.34
CA ALA A 33 -15.62 -9.92 1.45
C ALA A 33 -17.07 -9.59 1.72
N GLY A 34 -17.99 -10.54 1.92
CA GLY A 34 -19.40 -10.24 2.18
C GLY A 34 -19.63 -9.21 3.31
N LEU A 35 -18.96 -9.39 4.45
CA LEU A 35 -19.00 -8.45 5.58
C LEU A 35 -18.36 -7.09 5.27
N LEU A 36 -17.23 -7.14 4.57
CA LEU A 36 -16.41 -5.99 4.25
C LEU A 36 -16.82 -5.32 2.93
N THR A 37 -17.93 -5.77 2.31
CA THR A 37 -18.40 -5.28 1.01
C THR A 37 -19.21 -3.99 1.17
N PRO A 38 -18.86 -2.95 0.40
CA PRO A 38 -19.73 -1.80 0.25
C PRO A 38 -20.94 -2.16 -0.63
N ALA A 39 -22.15 -1.92 -0.11
CA ALA A 39 -23.45 -2.33 -0.70
C ALA A 39 -23.79 -1.77 -2.10
N ARG A 40 -22.89 -1.06 -2.80
CA ARG A 40 -23.17 -0.28 -4.03
C ARG A 40 -22.76 -0.95 -5.35
N GLN A 41 -22.50 -2.26 -5.37
CA GLN A 41 -22.00 -2.92 -6.59
C GLN A 41 -23.08 -3.46 -7.53
N GLU A 42 -24.37 -3.42 -7.14
CA GLU A 42 -25.47 -4.04 -7.89
C GLU A 42 -25.84 -3.28 -9.18
N ASP A 43 -25.66 -1.95 -9.20
CA ASP A 43 -25.99 -1.09 -10.34
C ASP A 43 -24.92 -1.08 -11.46
N LEU A 44 -23.82 -1.82 -11.27
CA LEU A 44 -22.71 -1.85 -12.21
C LEU A 44 -22.95 -2.87 -13.34
N HIS A 45 -22.59 -2.49 -14.56
CA HIS A 45 -22.50 -3.43 -15.68
C HIS A 45 -21.69 -4.69 -15.29
N PRO A 46 -22.09 -5.91 -15.68
CA PRO A 46 -21.52 -7.16 -15.16
C PRO A 46 -19.99 -7.25 -15.16
N ARG A 47 -19.33 -6.81 -16.25
CA ARG A 47 -17.86 -6.80 -16.35
C ARG A 47 -17.19 -5.89 -15.31
N ARG A 48 -17.79 -4.73 -15.04
CA ARG A 48 -17.27 -3.75 -14.06
C ARG A 48 -17.45 -4.29 -12.64
N ARG A 49 -18.61 -4.90 -12.39
CA ARG A 49 -18.88 -5.60 -11.13
C ARG A 49 -17.85 -6.71 -10.88
N ASN A 50 -17.56 -7.54 -11.89
CA ASN A 50 -16.58 -8.61 -11.73
C ASN A 50 -15.17 -8.10 -11.39
N LEU A 51 -14.71 -7.02 -12.06
CA LEU A 51 -13.42 -6.40 -11.73
C LEU A 51 -13.41 -5.83 -10.30
N ALA A 52 -14.47 -5.12 -9.92
CA ALA A 52 -14.64 -4.57 -8.56
C ALA A 52 -14.61 -5.68 -7.49
N THR A 53 -15.36 -6.76 -7.72
CA THR A 53 -15.38 -7.93 -6.83
C THR A 53 -14.00 -8.59 -6.76
N ALA A 54 -13.34 -8.84 -7.89
CA ALA A 54 -11.99 -9.44 -7.91
C ALA A 54 -10.96 -8.59 -7.15
N ALA A 55 -10.97 -7.28 -7.38
CA ALA A 55 -10.10 -6.33 -6.70
C ALA A 55 -10.34 -6.33 -5.18
N GLN A 56 -11.61 -6.36 -4.75
CA GLN A 56 -11.96 -6.42 -3.35
C GLN A 56 -11.52 -7.74 -2.69
N LEU A 57 -11.72 -8.88 -3.35
CA LEU A 57 -11.29 -10.19 -2.86
C LEU A 57 -9.78 -10.20 -2.62
N ALA A 58 -9.00 -9.70 -3.59
CA ALA A 58 -7.54 -9.58 -3.47
C ALA A 58 -7.12 -8.64 -2.34
N ALA A 59 -7.77 -7.47 -2.23
CA ALA A 59 -7.48 -6.47 -1.21
C ALA A 59 -7.69 -7.02 0.21
N VAL A 60 -8.86 -7.60 0.47
CA VAL A 60 -9.18 -8.20 1.78
C VAL A 60 -8.28 -9.40 2.06
N GLY A 61 -8.20 -10.32 1.09
CA GLY A 61 -7.50 -11.58 1.22
C GLY A 61 -6.02 -11.41 1.55
N LEU A 62 -5.30 -10.60 0.77
CA LEU A 62 -3.87 -10.40 0.99
C LEU A 62 -3.60 -9.62 2.28
N CYS A 63 -4.40 -8.61 2.64
CA CYS A 63 -4.20 -7.88 3.90
C CYS A 63 -4.39 -8.79 5.11
N LEU A 64 -5.44 -9.63 5.12
CA LEU A 64 -5.67 -10.58 6.21
C LEU A 64 -4.57 -11.64 6.28
N LEU A 65 -4.13 -12.17 5.14
CA LEU A 65 -3.05 -13.14 5.06
C LEU A 65 -1.75 -12.58 5.63
N LEU A 66 -1.37 -11.36 5.24
CA LEU A 66 -0.13 -10.73 5.70
C LEU A 66 -0.17 -10.39 7.18
N LEU A 67 -1.29 -9.89 7.71
CA LEU A 67 -1.42 -9.59 9.14
C LEU A 67 -1.43 -10.87 9.99
N LEU A 68 -2.10 -11.93 9.52
CA LEU A 68 -2.07 -13.24 10.18
C LEU A 68 -0.64 -13.78 10.23
N ASN A 69 0.05 -13.81 9.09
CA ASN A 69 1.40 -14.34 9.01
C ASN A 69 2.40 -13.48 9.79
N LEU A 70 2.15 -12.17 9.90
CA LEU A 70 2.95 -11.29 10.76
C LEU A 70 2.80 -11.70 12.23
N VAL A 71 1.57 -11.89 12.72
CA VAL A 71 1.32 -12.34 14.09
C VAL A 71 1.98 -13.68 14.37
N LEU A 72 1.87 -14.63 13.44
CA LEU A 72 2.53 -15.93 13.55
C LEU A 72 4.07 -15.79 13.56
N ALA A 73 4.64 -14.96 12.69
CA ALA A 73 6.09 -14.74 12.68
C ALA A 73 6.59 -14.10 13.98
N GLN A 74 5.87 -13.10 14.49
CA GLN A 74 6.20 -12.42 15.75
C GLN A 74 6.04 -13.33 16.99
N THR A 75 5.32 -14.44 16.86
CA THR A 75 5.16 -15.44 17.92
C THR A 75 6.03 -16.69 17.71
N GLY A 76 6.83 -16.74 16.64
CA GLY A 76 7.65 -17.92 16.32
C GLY A 76 6.84 -19.12 15.82
N LEU A 77 5.61 -18.89 15.33
CA LEU A 77 4.65 -19.93 14.95
C LEU A 77 4.38 -20.00 13.43
N LEU A 78 5.14 -19.28 12.59
CA LEU A 78 4.94 -19.28 11.14
C LEU A 78 5.53 -20.53 10.47
N HIS A 79 5.03 -21.71 10.83
CA HIS A 79 5.32 -22.97 10.14
C HIS A 79 4.17 -23.36 9.21
N PRO A 80 4.43 -24.06 8.08
CA PRO A 80 3.39 -24.36 7.09
C PRO A 80 2.12 -25.03 7.66
N PRO A 81 2.19 -26.02 8.57
CA PRO A 81 0.99 -26.63 9.15
C PRO A 81 0.21 -25.64 10.01
N VAL A 82 0.90 -24.89 10.88
CA VAL A 82 0.28 -23.92 11.80
C VAL A 82 -0.35 -22.76 11.02
N ALA A 83 0.37 -22.23 10.03
CA ALA A 83 -0.15 -21.18 9.16
C ALA A 83 -1.39 -21.66 8.39
N THR A 84 -1.39 -22.90 7.88
CA THR A 84 -2.55 -23.48 7.18
C THR A 84 -3.76 -23.64 8.12
N ILE A 85 -3.54 -24.14 9.34
CA ILE A 85 -4.60 -24.27 10.36
C ILE A 85 -5.16 -22.89 10.72
N ALA A 86 -4.29 -21.91 11.01
CA ALA A 86 -4.70 -20.56 11.37
C ALA A 86 -5.48 -19.88 10.24
N GLN A 87 -5.05 -20.07 8.98
CA GLN A 87 -5.77 -19.59 7.80
C GLN A 87 -7.12 -20.28 7.63
N ALA A 88 -7.21 -21.59 7.85
CA ALA A 88 -8.47 -22.33 7.81
C ALA A 88 -9.43 -21.85 8.90
N VAL A 89 -8.95 -21.63 10.13
CA VAL A 89 -9.74 -21.05 11.22
C VAL A 89 -10.23 -19.65 10.85
N LEU A 90 -9.35 -18.78 10.34
CA LEU A 90 -9.73 -17.43 9.91
C LEU A 90 -10.74 -17.44 8.75
N PHE A 91 -10.61 -18.38 7.82
CA PHE A 91 -11.56 -18.62 6.74
C PHE A 91 -12.94 -19.04 7.28
N LEU A 92 -12.99 -20.03 8.19
CA LEU A 92 -14.22 -20.53 8.80
C LEU A 92 -14.93 -19.45 9.62
N ILE A 93 -14.19 -18.65 10.39
CA ILE A 93 -14.72 -17.50 11.12
C ILE A 93 -15.34 -16.49 10.15
N GLY A 94 -14.65 -16.17 9.05
CA GLY A 94 -15.16 -15.27 8.02
C GLY A 94 -16.45 -15.79 7.38
N CYS A 95 -16.49 -17.06 7.01
CA CYS A 95 -17.69 -17.71 6.47
C CYS A 95 -18.87 -17.69 7.46
N ALA A 96 -18.63 -18.02 8.74
CA ALA A 96 -19.65 -18.00 9.78
C ALA A 96 -20.18 -16.58 10.01
N ALA A 97 -19.28 -15.60 10.11
CA ALA A 97 -19.64 -14.20 10.30
C ALA A 97 -20.42 -13.64 9.09
N THR A 98 -20.00 -13.95 7.86
CA THR A 98 -20.73 -13.57 6.63
C THR A 98 -22.10 -14.25 6.57
N ARG A 99 -22.21 -15.52 6.96
CA ARG A 99 -23.50 -16.24 7.03
C ARG A 99 -24.44 -15.62 8.06
N ASN A 100 -23.94 -15.27 9.26
CA ASN A 100 -24.75 -14.60 10.28
C ASN A 100 -25.20 -13.20 9.83
N ALA A 101 -24.35 -12.51 9.06
CA ALA A 101 -24.71 -11.25 8.43
C ALA A 101 -25.70 -11.40 7.26
N ARG A 102 -25.80 -12.58 6.64
CA ARG A 102 -26.79 -12.87 5.57
C ARG A 102 -28.22 -12.83 6.07
N ALA A 103 -28.47 -13.16 7.33
CA ALA A 103 -29.75 -12.90 7.99
C ALA A 103 -30.13 -11.41 7.99
N ARG A 104 -29.17 -10.52 7.71
CA ARG A 104 -29.31 -9.06 7.58
C ARG A 104 -29.09 -8.57 6.13
N HIS A 105 -29.39 -9.42 5.13
CA HIS A 105 -29.27 -9.12 3.70
C HIS A 105 -27.83 -8.87 3.18
N ILE A 106 -26.80 -9.46 3.79
CA ILE A 106 -25.42 -9.44 3.26
C ILE A 106 -25.13 -10.74 2.50
N THR A 107 -24.71 -10.66 1.24
CA THR A 107 -24.47 -11.84 0.39
C THR A 107 -22.99 -12.15 0.21
N PHE A 108 -22.69 -13.42 -0.04
CA PHE A 108 -21.36 -13.82 -0.48
C PHE A 108 -21.09 -13.27 -1.89
N PRO A 109 -19.83 -12.95 -2.20
CA PRO A 109 -19.41 -12.69 -3.58
C PRO A 109 -19.76 -13.86 -4.50
N SER A 110 -19.83 -13.60 -5.80
CA SER A 110 -20.04 -14.69 -6.78
C SER A 110 -18.85 -15.66 -6.76
N ALA A 111 -19.10 -16.93 -6.39
CA ALA A 111 -18.08 -17.98 -6.41
C ALA A 111 -17.42 -18.13 -7.79
N ARG A 112 -18.19 -17.95 -8.88
CA ARG A 112 -17.66 -17.96 -10.25
C ARG A 112 -16.62 -16.85 -10.48
N VAL A 113 -16.90 -15.64 -9.98
CA VAL A 113 -15.95 -14.51 -10.11
C VAL A 113 -14.72 -14.76 -9.25
N THR A 114 -14.89 -15.27 -8.03
CA THR A 114 -13.77 -15.65 -7.14
C THR A 114 -12.87 -16.68 -7.81
N LEU A 115 -13.43 -17.78 -8.32
CA LEU A 115 -12.68 -18.84 -8.98
C LEU A 115 -11.97 -18.32 -10.24
N ALA A 116 -12.64 -17.51 -11.05
CA ALA A 116 -12.03 -16.91 -12.23
C ALA A 116 -10.86 -15.98 -11.89
N ALA A 117 -11.01 -15.14 -10.86
CA ALA A 117 -9.94 -14.26 -10.39
C ALA A 117 -8.76 -15.04 -9.81
N ALA A 118 -9.03 -16.06 -8.99
CA ALA A 118 -8.01 -16.94 -8.44
C ALA A 118 -7.25 -17.71 -9.54
N ALA A 119 -7.97 -18.26 -10.52
CA ALA A 119 -7.36 -18.96 -11.65
C ALA A 119 -6.51 -18.02 -12.53
N ALA A 120 -7.00 -16.81 -12.80
CA ALA A 120 -6.23 -15.80 -13.55
C ALA A 120 -4.95 -15.40 -12.81
N PHE A 121 -5.03 -15.16 -11.49
CA PHE A 121 -3.87 -14.83 -10.66
C PHE A 121 -2.89 -16.00 -10.56
N ALA A 122 -3.36 -17.23 -10.35
CA ALA A 122 -2.53 -18.42 -10.31
C ALA A 122 -1.79 -18.64 -11.64
N THR A 123 -2.50 -18.49 -12.77
CA THR A 123 -1.92 -18.63 -14.12
C THR A 123 -0.85 -17.57 -14.37
N ALA A 124 -1.15 -16.30 -14.05
CA ALA A 124 -0.19 -15.22 -14.22
C ALA A 124 1.03 -15.36 -13.29
N THR A 125 0.82 -15.84 -12.06
CA THR A 125 1.90 -16.11 -11.11
C THR A 125 2.77 -17.29 -11.58
N ALA A 126 2.17 -18.35 -12.12
CA ALA A 126 2.92 -19.44 -12.75
C ALA A 126 3.77 -18.93 -13.93
N ALA A 127 3.21 -18.06 -14.78
CA ALA A 127 3.97 -17.42 -15.86
C ALA A 127 5.16 -16.59 -15.32
N VAL A 128 4.97 -15.82 -14.24
CA VAL A 128 6.04 -15.10 -13.55
C VAL A 128 7.14 -16.04 -13.02
N MET A 129 6.77 -17.21 -12.51
CA MET A 129 7.73 -18.22 -12.04
C MET A 129 8.56 -18.81 -13.18
N LEU A 130 7.98 -18.95 -14.38
CA LEU A 130 8.65 -19.45 -15.57
C LEU A 130 9.61 -18.42 -16.20
N LEU A 131 9.46 -17.13 -15.90
CA LEU A 131 10.38 -16.10 -16.39
C LEU A 131 11.83 -16.35 -15.90
N PRO A 132 12.84 -16.02 -16.73
CA PRO A 132 14.25 -16.16 -16.34
C PRO A 132 14.54 -15.38 -15.05
N ASN A 133 15.53 -15.84 -14.28
CA ASN A 133 15.91 -15.15 -13.05
C ASN A 133 16.55 -13.82 -13.41
N ARG A 134 15.95 -12.71 -12.98
CA ARG A 134 16.47 -11.35 -13.24
C ARG A 134 17.05 -10.69 -11.98
N ALA A 135 16.99 -11.39 -10.86
CA ALA A 135 17.35 -10.91 -9.52
C ALA A 135 18.64 -11.58 -8.99
N GLU A 136 19.55 -11.99 -9.87
CA GLU A 136 20.76 -12.75 -9.50
C GLU A 136 21.64 -12.04 -8.46
N TRP A 137 21.62 -10.70 -8.44
CA TRP A 137 22.43 -9.87 -7.55
C TRP A 137 21.65 -9.25 -6.37
N VAL A 138 20.35 -9.54 -6.23
CA VAL A 138 19.52 -9.01 -5.13
C VAL A 138 19.99 -9.55 -3.76
N ALA A 139 20.65 -10.71 -3.75
CA ALA A 139 21.19 -11.33 -2.53
C ALA A 139 22.42 -10.60 -1.92
N GLY A 140 22.96 -9.57 -2.56
CA GLY A 140 24.29 -8.99 -2.24
C GLY A 140 24.33 -7.73 -1.37
N GLY A 141 23.19 -7.16 -0.93
CA GLY A 141 23.18 -6.06 0.05
C GLY A 141 22.25 -4.89 -0.30
N TRP A 142 22.12 -3.94 0.65
CA TRP A 142 21.13 -2.85 0.69
C TRP A 142 19.70 -3.35 0.96
N ASP A 143 18.71 -2.44 1.01
CA ASP A 143 17.34 -2.76 1.45
C ASP A 143 16.72 -4.01 0.80
N PRO A 144 16.81 -4.25 -0.53
CA PRO A 144 16.25 -5.46 -1.16
C PRO A 144 16.82 -6.75 -0.59
N GLY A 145 18.16 -6.79 -0.42
CA GLY A 145 18.85 -7.95 0.11
C GLY A 145 18.43 -8.24 1.54
N VAL A 146 18.32 -7.20 2.38
CA VAL A 146 17.87 -7.36 3.77
C VAL A 146 16.40 -7.78 3.84
N TYR A 147 15.50 -7.21 3.03
CA TYR A 147 14.09 -7.66 2.98
C TYR A 147 13.98 -9.14 2.60
N ILE A 148 14.75 -9.57 1.59
CA ILE A 148 14.76 -10.96 1.14
C ILE A 148 15.37 -11.88 2.20
N ASN A 149 16.50 -11.51 2.78
CA ASN A 149 17.17 -12.32 3.80
C ASN A 149 16.32 -12.45 5.07
N ASN A 150 15.74 -11.36 5.57
CA ASN A 150 14.84 -11.41 6.72
C ASN A 150 13.59 -12.25 6.41
N GLY A 151 13.00 -12.09 5.23
CA GLY A 151 11.83 -12.89 4.85
C GLY A 151 12.13 -14.38 4.66
N LEU A 152 13.29 -14.72 4.08
CA LEU A 152 13.73 -16.12 3.95
C LEU A 152 14.12 -16.71 5.30
N HIS A 153 14.67 -15.91 6.21
CA HIS A 153 14.89 -16.30 7.60
C HIS A 153 13.55 -16.65 8.26
N ILE A 154 12.58 -15.73 8.25
CA ILE A 154 11.22 -15.96 8.80
C ILE A 154 10.58 -17.21 8.18
N ALA A 155 10.70 -17.42 6.87
CA ALA A 155 10.14 -18.58 6.20
C ALA A 155 10.77 -19.92 6.65
N ARG A 156 12.05 -19.91 7.02
CA ARG A 156 12.80 -21.10 7.46
C ARG A 156 12.59 -21.39 8.96
N THR A 157 12.71 -20.35 9.79
CA THR A 157 12.67 -20.49 11.25
C THR A 157 11.25 -20.40 11.82
N GLY A 158 10.31 -19.85 11.06
CA GLY A 158 8.96 -19.53 11.54
C GLY A 158 8.90 -18.31 12.45
N SER A 159 10.02 -17.60 12.65
CA SER A 159 10.17 -16.53 13.64
C SER A 159 10.70 -15.23 13.03
N ALA A 160 10.20 -14.11 13.52
CA ALA A 160 10.72 -12.76 13.26
C ALA A 160 11.80 -12.34 14.27
N HIS A 161 12.09 -13.17 15.27
CA HIS A 161 13.11 -12.90 16.27
C HIS A 161 14.47 -13.45 15.84
N ALA A 162 15.53 -12.85 16.36
CA ALA A 162 16.89 -13.33 16.18
C ALA A 162 17.02 -14.79 16.68
N GLU A 163 17.93 -15.54 16.05
CA GLU A 163 18.29 -16.85 16.60
C GLU A 163 19.01 -16.68 17.94
N PRO A 164 18.73 -17.56 18.92
CA PRO A 164 19.28 -17.44 20.27
C PRO A 164 20.78 -17.70 20.35
N PHE A 165 21.39 -18.23 19.28
CA PHE A 165 22.82 -18.47 19.19
C PHE A 165 23.38 -17.67 18.04
N SER A 166 24.24 -16.70 18.35
CA SER A 166 24.94 -15.91 17.36
C SER A 166 26.44 -16.24 17.39
N PRO A 167 27.10 -16.40 16.22
CA PRO A 167 28.55 -16.56 16.18
C PRO A 167 29.30 -15.40 16.83
N PHE A 168 28.67 -14.22 16.89
CA PHE A 168 29.22 -13.04 17.56
C PHE A 168 29.29 -13.19 19.09
N ASP A 169 28.49 -14.08 19.68
CA ASP A 169 28.47 -14.34 21.13
C ASP A 169 29.78 -14.99 21.59
N GLN A 170 30.47 -15.69 20.67
CA GLN A 170 31.74 -16.37 20.91
C GLN A 170 32.95 -15.45 20.78
N LEU A 171 32.76 -14.23 20.25
CA LEU A 171 33.84 -13.27 20.04
C LEU A 171 34.15 -12.49 21.32
N THR A 172 35.40 -12.19 21.57
CA THR A 172 35.80 -11.14 22.52
C THR A 172 35.35 -9.77 22.00
N GLU A 173 35.27 -8.74 22.87
CA GLU A 173 34.91 -7.39 22.40
C GLU A 173 35.85 -6.85 21.33
N SER A 174 37.16 -7.10 21.48
CA SER A 174 38.15 -6.68 20.46
C SER A 174 37.97 -7.41 19.14
N GLU A 175 37.54 -8.68 19.15
CA GLU A 175 37.23 -9.41 17.92
C GLU A 175 35.91 -8.90 17.33
N LEU A 176 34.91 -8.64 18.16
CA LEU A 176 33.61 -8.12 17.73
C LEU A 176 33.75 -6.77 17.03
N ASP A 177 34.66 -5.90 17.51
CA ASP A 177 35.01 -4.63 16.86
C ASP A 177 35.65 -4.81 15.48
N LEU A 178 36.30 -5.95 15.20
CA LEU A 178 36.85 -6.25 13.87
C LEU A 178 35.76 -6.65 12.86
N PHE A 179 34.65 -7.22 13.34
CA PHE A 179 33.56 -7.71 12.51
C PHE A 179 32.33 -6.80 12.49
N THR A 180 32.35 -5.71 13.25
CA THR A 180 31.23 -4.77 13.35
C THR A 180 31.71 -3.34 13.15
N HIS A 181 30.77 -2.46 12.84
CA HIS A 181 31.02 -1.04 12.79
C HIS A 181 30.05 -0.32 13.72
N HIS A 182 30.56 0.71 14.40
CA HIS A 182 29.73 1.61 15.19
C HIS A 182 29.03 2.61 14.27
N PHE A 183 27.71 2.65 14.32
CA PHE A 183 26.88 3.61 13.61
C PHE A 183 25.97 4.33 14.61
N ASP A 184 26.29 5.60 14.88
CA ASP A 184 25.67 6.41 15.94
C ASP A 184 25.70 5.69 17.30
N GLN A 185 24.52 5.36 17.84
CA GLN A 185 24.35 4.69 19.15
C GLN A 185 24.28 3.17 19.06
N HIS A 186 24.54 2.56 17.90
CA HIS A 186 24.37 1.12 17.68
C HIS A 186 25.59 0.49 16.99
N ARG A 187 25.68 -0.82 17.11
CA ARG A 187 26.70 -1.64 16.45
C ARG A 187 26.05 -2.45 15.32
N GLU A 188 26.71 -2.53 14.19
CA GLU A 188 26.19 -3.20 12.99
C GLU A 188 27.22 -4.19 12.44
N ALA A 189 26.82 -5.43 12.19
CA ALA A 189 27.69 -6.44 11.57
C ALA A 189 27.91 -6.16 10.07
N PHE A 190 26.86 -5.66 9.42
CA PHE A 190 26.87 -5.21 8.03
C PHE A 190 26.00 -3.98 7.90
N PRO A 191 26.16 -3.14 6.85
CA PRO A 191 25.30 -1.98 6.64
C PRO A 191 23.82 -2.35 6.68
N GLY A 192 23.11 -1.84 7.71
CA GLY A 192 21.69 -2.13 7.93
C GLY A 192 21.42 -3.50 8.55
N ILE A 193 22.36 -4.10 9.28
CA ILE A 193 22.13 -5.31 10.09
C ILE A 193 22.61 -5.03 11.53
N PRO A 194 21.71 -4.59 12.43
CA PRO A 194 22.05 -4.27 13.80
C PRO A 194 22.41 -5.51 14.61
N VAL A 195 23.37 -5.34 15.52
CA VAL A 195 23.77 -6.31 16.53
C VAL A 195 23.26 -5.82 17.88
N ASP A 196 22.53 -6.68 18.58
CA ASP A 196 22.10 -6.39 19.94
C ASP A 196 23.31 -6.31 20.88
N PRO A 197 23.45 -5.26 21.71
CA PRO A 197 24.66 -5.06 22.52
C PRO A 197 24.80 -6.10 23.64
N ASP A 198 23.68 -6.59 24.19
CA ASP A 198 23.68 -7.46 25.36
C ASP A 198 23.78 -8.94 24.95
N THR A 199 23.00 -9.31 23.94
CA THR A 199 22.89 -10.69 23.47
C THR A 199 23.80 -10.97 22.28
N ARG A 200 24.40 -9.95 21.64
CA ARG A 200 25.24 -10.05 20.44
C ARG A 200 24.58 -10.79 19.26
N THR A 201 23.25 -10.86 19.27
CA THR A 201 22.44 -11.46 18.20
C THR A 201 22.16 -10.47 17.08
N LEU A 202 22.01 -10.98 15.85
CA LEU A 202 21.62 -10.16 14.70
C LEU A 202 20.12 -9.85 14.74
N GLN A 203 19.77 -8.57 14.74
CA GLN A 203 18.39 -8.10 14.84
C GLN A 203 17.80 -7.75 13.47
N MET A 204 16.47 -7.90 13.33
CA MET A 204 15.80 -7.52 12.08
C MET A 204 15.78 -6.00 11.92
N TYR A 205 16.35 -5.52 10.82
CA TYR A 205 16.53 -4.09 10.60
C TYR A 205 15.31 -3.32 10.07
N PHE A 206 14.40 -3.97 9.34
CA PHE A 206 13.28 -3.29 8.68
C PHE A 206 11.94 -3.56 9.35
N PHE A 207 10.98 -2.65 9.13
CA PHE A 207 9.58 -2.81 9.52
C PHE A 207 9.02 -4.15 9.03
N PRO A 208 8.17 -4.81 9.82
CA PRO A 208 8.04 -6.25 9.76
C PRO A 208 7.17 -6.76 8.61
N LEU A 209 6.34 -5.92 7.98
CA LEU A 209 5.37 -6.40 6.99
C LEU A 209 6.00 -6.81 5.65
N THR A 210 6.99 -6.07 5.13
CA THR A 210 7.66 -6.47 3.87
C THR A 210 8.41 -7.81 4.02
N PRO A 211 9.25 -8.02 5.05
CA PRO A 211 9.83 -9.34 5.33
C PRO A 211 8.78 -10.45 5.48
N THR A 212 7.67 -10.16 6.15
CA THR A 212 6.56 -11.13 6.27
C THR A 212 5.91 -11.46 4.92
N ALA A 213 5.77 -10.48 4.02
CA ALA A 213 5.26 -10.70 2.68
C ALA A 213 6.21 -11.55 1.85
N VAL A 214 7.52 -11.31 1.96
CA VAL A 214 8.56 -12.18 1.39
C VAL A 214 8.43 -13.60 1.92
N ALA A 215 8.29 -13.76 3.25
CA ALA A 215 8.15 -15.07 3.89
C ALA A 215 6.90 -15.83 3.42
N THR A 216 5.77 -15.13 3.34
CA THR A 216 4.49 -15.67 2.85
C THR A 216 4.61 -16.23 1.45
N VAL A 217 5.27 -15.49 0.54
CA VAL A 217 5.52 -15.95 -0.82
C VAL A 217 6.55 -17.08 -0.84
N ALA A 218 7.60 -17.00 -0.01
CA ALA A 218 8.65 -18.02 0.04
C ALA A 218 8.11 -19.39 0.52
N GLN A 219 7.15 -19.41 1.44
CA GLN A 219 6.53 -20.65 1.94
C GLN A 219 5.72 -21.40 0.87
N THR A 220 5.21 -20.69 -0.14
CA THR A 220 4.39 -21.29 -1.21
C THR A 220 5.16 -21.49 -2.52
N LEU A 221 6.00 -20.52 -2.89
CA LEU A 221 6.72 -20.47 -4.17
C LEU A 221 8.23 -20.70 -4.04
N GLY A 222 8.72 -20.93 -2.83
CA GLY A 222 10.15 -21.04 -2.53
C GLY A 222 10.92 -19.72 -2.70
N PRO A 223 12.25 -19.75 -2.54
CA PRO A 223 13.11 -18.56 -2.68
C PRO A 223 12.99 -17.87 -4.05
N ARG A 224 12.66 -18.63 -5.10
CA ARG A 224 12.44 -18.10 -6.45
C ARG A 224 11.23 -17.15 -6.51
N GLY A 225 10.16 -17.43 -5.77
CA GLY A 225 9.02 -16.53 -5.63
C GLY A 225 9.33 -15.32 -4.77
N ALA A 226 10.11 -15.49 -3.70
CA ALA A 226 10.53 -14.41 -2.80
C ALA A 226 11.18 -13.24 -3.56
N VAL A 227 12.15 -13.53 -4.43
CA VAL A 227 12.82 -12.52 -5.26
C VAL A 227 11.92 -11.91 -6.35
N ARG A 228 10.74 -12.49 -6.59
CA ARG A 228 9.73 -12.01 -7.55
C ARG A 228 8.51 -11.36 -6.87
N LEU A 229 8.58 -11.10 -5.57
CA LEU A 229 7.47 -10.53 -4.79
C LEU A 229 6.82 -9.33 -5.49
N ASN A 230 7.62 -8.36 -5.96
CA ASN A 230 7.08 -7.17 -6.61
C ASN A 230 6.35 -7.46 -7.94
N LEU A 231 6.84 -8.40 -8.75
CA LEU A 231 6.13 -8.87 -9.95
C LEU A 231 4.79 -9.51 -9.58
N ILE A 232 4.76 -10.33 -8.54
CA ILE A 232 3.53 -10.98 -8.05
C ILE A 232 2.55 -9.94 -7.51
N LEU A 233 3.03 -8.96 -6.74
CA LEU A 233 2.21 -7.84 -6.25
C LEU A 233 1.66 -7.00 -7.41
N ALA A 234 2.42 -6.78 -8.48
CA ALA A 234 1.94 -6.04 -9.66
C ALA A 234 0.70 -6.67 -10.31
N LEU A 235 0.60 -8.01 -10.29
CA LEU A 235 -0.58 -8.75 -10.78
C LEU A 235 -1.85 -8.42 -9.98
N LEU A 236 -1.72 -7.95 -8.74
CA LEU A 236 -2.82 -7.50 -7.88
C LEU A 236 -3.00 -5.98 -7.92
N ILE A 237 -1.90 -5.21 -7.97
CA ILE A 237 -1.91 -3.74 -7.98
C ILE A 237 -2.64 -3.22 -9.22
N ILE A 238 -2.29 -3.70 -10.42
CA ILE A 238 -2.86 -3.18 -11.67
C ILE A 238 -4.40 -3.33 -11.71
N PRO A 239 -4.99 -4.52 -11.51
CA PRO A 239 -6.45 -4.65 -11.52
C PRO A 239 -7.12 -3.88 -10.38
N LEU A 240 -6.51 -3.83 -9.18
CA LEU A 240 -7.03 -3.06 -8.05
C LEU A 240 -7.01 -1.55 -8.33
N PHE A 241 -5.94 -1.04 -8.93
CA PHE A 241 -5.79 0.37 -9.34
C PHE A 241 -6.81 0.73 -10.42
N CYS A 242 -6.98 -0.12 -11.44
CA CYS A 242 -8.03 0.05 -12.44
C CYS A 242 -9.43 0.05 -11.79
N ALA A 243 -9.71 -0.89 -10.89
CA ALA A 243 -10.99 -0.96 -10.19
C ALA A 243 -11.23 0.32 -9.37
N LEU A 244 -10.25 0.77 -8.60
CA LEU A 244 -10.31 2.01 -7.83
C LEU A 244 -10.64 3.22 -8.70
N LEU A 245 -9.95 3.38 -9.83
CA LEU A 245 -10.22 4.52 -10.72
C LEU A 245 -11.56 4.40 -11.43
N LEU A 246 -12.00 3.19 -11.75
CA LEU A 246 -13.35 2.96 -12.27
C LEU A 246 -14.40 3.34 -11.23
N GLN A 247 -14.17 3.03 -9.96
CA GLN A 247 -15.06 3.38 -8.85
C GLN A 247 -15.11 4.89 -8.61
N LEU A 248 -13.95 5.57 -8.64
CA LEU A 248 -13.87 7.01 -8.45
C LEU A 248 -14.50 7.79 -9.61
N THR A 249 -14.15 7.44 -10.84
CA THR A 249 -14.53 8.22 -12.03
C THR A 249 -15.83 7.75 -12.69
N GLY A 250 -16.22 6.49 -12.50
CA GLY A 250 -17.27 5.85 -13.30
C GLY A 250 -16.89 5.63 -14.77
N ASN A 251 -15.66 5.96 -15.18
CA ASN A 251 -15.22 6.01 -16.56
C ASN A 251 -14.21 4.87 -16.86
N PRO A 252 -14.59 3.87 -17.67
CA PRO A 252 -13.71 2.75 -18.00
C PRO A 252 -12.51 3.16 -18.87
N GLY A 253 -12.63 4.23 -19.67
CA GLY A 253 -11.54 4.73 -20.49
C GLY A 253 -10.41 5.30 -19.64
N ILE A 254 -10.74 6.15 -18.66
CA ILE A 254 -9.75 6.71 -17.71
C ILE A 254 -9.12 5.58 -16.90
N SER A 255 -9.93 4.65 -16.39
CA SER A 255 -9.44 3.49 -15.63
C SER A 255 -8.45 2.63 -16.42
N ALA A 256 -8.79 2.25 -17.65
CA ALA A 256 -7.93 1.42 -18.50
C ALA A 256 -6.64 2.15 -18.92
N LEU A 257 -6.74 3.43 -19.31
CA LEU A 257 -5.58 4.24 -19.68
C LEU A 257 -4.64 4.45 -18.48
N ALA A 258 -5.17 4.66 -17.28
CA ALA A 258 -4.35 4.81 -16.10
C ALA A 258 -3.62 3.51 -15.73
N GLY A 259 -4.29 2.36 -15.84
CA GLY A 259 -3.64 1.06 -15.71
C GLY A 259 -2.53 0.85 -16.73
N LEU A 260 -2.75 1.25 -17.98
CA LEU A 260 -1.74 1.20 -19.04
C LEU A 260 -0.55 2.12 -18.74
N PHE A 261 -0.80 3.38 -18.34
CA PHE A 261 0.28 4.30 -17.98
C PHE A 261 1.06 3.86 -16.75
N LEU A 262 0.40 3.21 -15.78
CA LEU A 262 1.09 2.59 -14.65
C LEU A 262 1.99 1.45 -15.11
N LEU A 263 1.46 0.54 -15.94
CA LEU A 263 2.20 -0.61 -16.49
C LEU A 263 3.39 -0.18 -17.35
N LEU A 264 3.24 0.88 -18.15
CA LEU A 264 4.30 1.39 -19.03
C LEU A 264 5.28 2.34 -18.33
N ASN A 265 5.06 2.66 -17.06
CA ASN A 265 5.93 3.59 -16.35
C ASN A 265 7.33 2.97 -16.12
N PRO A 266 8.43 3.63 -16.54
CA PRO A 266 9.76 3.05 -16.43
C PRO A 266 10.20 2.78 -14.99
N VAL A 267 9.83 3.66 -14.04
CA VAL A 267 10.10 3.45 -12.61
C VAL A 267 9.35 2.24 -12.09
N PHE A 268 8.06 2.09 -12.45
CA PHE A 268 7.27 0.92 -12.07
C PHE A 268 7.93 -0.36 -12.57
N LEU A 269 8.17 -0.46 -13.89
CA LEU A 269 8.78 -1.64 -14.52
C LEU A 269 10.16 -1.98 -13.95
N TYR A 270 11.00 -0.98 -13.70
CA TYR A 270 12.31 -1.19 -13.10
C TYR A 270 12.20 -1.83 -11.71
N HIS A 271 11.37 -1.27 -10.83
CA HIS A 271 11.18 -1.77 -9.46
C HIS A 271 10.34 -3.03 -9.35
N LEU A 272 9.71 -3.52 -10.43
CA LEU A 272 9.16 -4.88 -10.43
C LEU A 272 10.24 -5.95 -10.33
N ASN A 273 11.45 -5.66 -10.82
CA ASN A 273 12.57 -6.59 -10.83
C ASN A 273 13.42 -6.54 -9.54
N ILE A 274 13.13 -5.60 -8.64
CA ILE A 274 13.89 -5.41 -7.40
C ILE A 274 12.90 -5.39 -6.23
N PRO A 275 12.96 -6.34 -5.28
CA PRO A 275 12.08 -6.36 -4.12
C PRO A 275 12.21 -5.09 -3.30
N THR A 276 11.10 -4.36 -3.14
CA THR A 276 11.04 -3.10 -2.41
C THR A 276 9.75 -2.99 -1.62
N SER A 277 9.83 -2.37 -0.45
CA SER A 277 8.65 -2.13 0.39
C SER A 277 7.66 -1.15 -0.25
N GLU A 278 8.12 -0.31 -1.19
CA GLU A 278 7.29 0.64 -1.93
C GLU A 278 6.24 -0.03 -2.84
N CYS A 279 6.53 -1.21 -3.40
CA CYS A 279 5.54 -1.91 -4.23
C CYS A 279 4.38 -2.43 -3.37
N LEU A 280 4.68 -3.01 -2.20
CA LEU A 280 3.67 -3.39 -1.21
C LEU A 280 2.93 -2.16 -0.67
N GLN A 281 3.62 -1.03 -0.48
CA GLN A 281 2.99 0.22 -0.09
C GLN A 281 1.97 0.71 -1.13
N LEU A 282 2.29 0.63 -2.43
CA LEU A 282 1.37 0.99 -3.51
C LEU A 282 0.12 0.09 -3.51
N PHE A 283 0.28 -1.22 -3.29
CA PHE A 283 -0.85 -2.14 -3.12
C PHE A 283 -1.76 -1.69 -1.96
N LEU A 284 -1.17 -1.41 -0.78
CA LEU A 284 -1.91 -0.99 0.40
C LEU A 284 -2.60 0.36 0.20
N LEU A 285 -1.96 1.32 -0.47
CA LEU A 285 -2.57 2.59 -0.87
C LEU A 285 -3.78 2.39 -1.77
N CYS A 286 -3.71 1.47 -2.73
CA CYS A 286 -4.85 1.13 -3.57
C CYS A 286 -5.99 0.50 -2.75
N CYS A 287 -5.68 -0.37 -1.78
CA CYS A 287 -6.67 -0.94 -0.85
C CYS A 287 -7.36 0.14 -0.02
N ILE A 288 -6.58 1.05 0.59
CA ILE A 288 -7.10 2.18 1.36
C ILE A 288 -8.02 3.04 0.49
N GLY A 289 -7.54 3.44 -0.70
CA GLY A 289 -8.33 4.21 -1.65
C GLY A 289 -9.63 3.51 -2.04
N TRP A 290 -9.57 2.19 -2.28
CA TRP A 290 -10.72 1.36 -2.65
C TRP A 290 -11.82 1.41 -1.58
N PHE A 291 -11.49 1.15 -0.32
CA PHE A 291 -12.49 1.16 0.76
C PHE A 291 -13.00 2.57 1.06
N LEU A 292 -12.15 3.59 0.98
CA LEU A 292 -12.56 4.97 1.24
C LEU A 292 -13.44 5.55 0.13
N ALA A 293 -13.22 5.17 -1.14
CA ALA A 293 -14.04 5.59 -2.28
C ALA A 293 -15.51 5.19 -2.13
N HIS A 294 -15.80 4.14 -1.36
CA HIS A 294 -17.15 3.67 -1.13
C HIS A 294 -17.91 4.41 -0.02
N ARG A 295 -17.28 5.38 0.65
CA ARG A 295 -17.86 6.16 1.76
C ARG A 295 -18.63 5.26 2.74
N PRO A 296 -17.93 4.35 3.42
CA PRO A 296 -18.53 3.33 4.26
C PRO A 296 -19.51 3.93 5.28
N ARG A 297 -20.80 3.60 5.13
CA ARG A 297 -21.85 3.91 6.12
C ARG A 297 -22.01 2.81 7.18
N ARG A 298 -21.41 1.64 6.98
CA ARG A 298 -21.47 0.50 7.90
C ARG A 298 -20.14 0.33 8.64
N GLY A 299 -20.20 0.00 9.93
CA GLY A 299 -19.02 -0.22 10.78
C GLY A 299 -18.04 -1.26 10.21
N ALA A 300 -18.54 -2.34 9.61
CA ALA A 300 -17.71 -3.37 9.01
C ALA A 300 -16.81 -2.85 7.85
N VAL A 301 -17.31 -1.91 7.04
CA VAL A 301 -16.53 -1.35 5.93
C VAL A 301 -15.53 -0.28 6.43
N LEU A 302 -15.73 0.27 7.64
CA LEU A 302 -14.73 1.09 8.32
C LEU A 302 -13.54 0.25 8.79
N ILE A 303 -13.81 -0.93 9.34
CA ILE A 303 -12.77 -1.92 9.69
C ILE A 303 -12.01 -2.33 8.43
N ALA A 304 -12.70 -2.52 7.30
CA ALA A 304 -12.07 -2.84 6.02
C ALA A 304 -11.06 -1.77 5.54
N ALA A 305 -11.28 -0.49 5.84
CA ALA A 305 -10.33 0.58 5.53
C ALA A 305 -9.20 0.72 6.59
N ALA A 306 -9.50 0.39 7.85
CA ALA A 306 -8.55 0.43 8.96
C ALA A 306 -7.46 -0.66 8.83
N ILE A 307 -7.82 -1.87 8.37
CA ILE A 307 -6.89 -2.99 8.17
C ILE A 307 -5.72 -2.64 7.23
N PRO A 308 -5.93 -2.18 5.98
CA PRO A 308 -4.83 -1.83 5.09
C PRO A 308 -4.07 -0.58 5.55
N LEU A 309 -4.71 0.32 6.32
CA LEU A 309 -4.04 1.49 6.91
C LEU A 309 -3.05 1.07 8.01
N LEU A 310 -3.46 0.15 8.89
CA LEU A 310 -2.59 -0.50 9.87
C LEU A 310 -1.40 -1.18 9.15
N ALA A 311 -1.71 -2.02 8.16
CA ALA A 311 -0.69 -2.71 7.37
C ALA A 311 0.29 -1.73 6.68
N ALA A 312 -0.19 -0.60 6.17
CA ALA A 312 0.65 0.42 5.54
C ALA A 312 1.70 1.01 6.49
N ILE A 313 1.35 1.20 7.77
CA ILE A 313 2.28 1.69 8.79
C ILE A 313 3.27 0.60 9.22
N LEU A 314 2.80 -0.65 9.33
CA LEU A 314 3.66 -1.83 9.59
C LEU A 314 4.61 -2.16 8.44
N ASN A 315 4.30 -1.67 7.24
CA ASN A 315 5.15 -1.79 6.08
C ASN A 315 6.25 -0.74 6.07
N ARG A 316 5.89 0.53 6.31
CA ARG A 316 6.82 1.67 6.28
C ARG A 316 6.36 2.72 7.29
N LEU A 317 7.09 2.89 8.39
CA LEU A 317 6.74 3.93 9.38
C LEU A 317 6.83 5.35 8.80
N ALA A 318 7.66 5.58 7.78
CA ALA A 318 7.68 6.85 7.05
C ALA A 318 6.32 7.24 6.44
N PHE A 319 5.40 6.27 6.29
CA PHE A 319 4.03 6.51 5.87
C PHE A 319 3.14 7.10 6.98
N LEU A 320 3.58 7.14 8.25
CA LEU A 320 2.78 7.57 9.39
C LEU A 320 2.14 8.97 9.22
N PRO A 321 2.85 10.03 8.79
CA PRO A 321 2.22 11.33 8.53
C PRO A 321 1.24 11.26 7.35
N PHE A 322 1.54 10.51 6.31
CA PHE A 322 0.65 10.35 5.16
C PHE A 322 -0.63 9.56 5.53
N ALA A 323 -0.50 8.57 6.41
CA ALA A 323 -1.62 7.86 7.01
C ALA A 323 -2.52 8.82 7.81
N ALA A 324 -1.92 9.73 8.60
CA ALA A 324 -2.62 10.75 9.37
C ALA A 324 -3.31 11.82 8.49
N MET A 325 -2.83 12.08 7.27
CA MET A 325 -3.51 12.97 6.32
C MET A 325 -4.85 12.39 5.83
N ILE A 326 -5.01 11.06 5.81
CA ILE A 326 -6.22 10.42 5.30
C ILE A 326 -7.46 10.76 6.16
N PRO A 327 -7.48 10.57 7.49
CA PRO A 327 -8.58 11.04 8.33
C PRO A 327 -8.90 12.53 8.18
N LEU A 328 -7.88 13.38 8.02
CA LEU A 328 -8.06 14.82 7.80
C LEU A 328 -8.79 15.11 6.48
N ILE A 329 -8.34 14.49 5.38
CA ILE A 329 -8.99 14.60 4.07
C ILE A 329 -10.44 14.11 4.14
N LEU A 330 -10.69 12.98 4.82
CA LEU A 330 -12.03 12.45 5.00
C LEU A 330 -12.92 13.37 5.84
N ALA A 331 -12.39 13.94 6.92
CA ALA A 331 -13.10 14.93 7.74
C ALA A 331 -13.59 16.10 6.89
N TRP A 332 -12.76 16.57 5.96
CA TRP A 332 -13.11 17.64 5.02
C TRP A 332 -14.16 17.21 3.99
N LEU A 333 -14.00 16.01 3.39
CA LEU A 333 -14.89 15.50 2.35
C LEU A 333 -16.28 15.09 2.87
N ASP A 334 -16.38 14.73 4.16
CA ASP A 334 -17.63 14.34 4.81
C ASP A 334 -18.46 15.57 5.25
N ARG A 335 -18.18 16.78 4.72
CA ARG A 335 -18.97 18.02 4.96
C ARG A 335 -20.47 17.88 4.65
N SER A 336 -20.84 16.94 3.77
CA SER A 336 -22.22 16.69 3.34
C SER A 336 -22.90 15.50 4.03
N ASP A 337 -22.21 14.70 4.84
CA ASP A 337 -22.82 13.54 5.53
C ASP A 337 -23.43 13.92 6.89
N ALA A 338 -24.54 13.27 7.22
CA ALA A 338 -25.56 13.84 8.12
C ALA A 338 -25.35 13.61 9.64
N THR A 339 -24.61 12.59 10.10
CA THR A 339 -24.58 12.24 11.54
C THR A 339 -23.17 12.30 12.17
N TRP A 340 -23.05 13.06 13.25
CA TRP A 340 -21.81 13.22 14.03
C TRP A 340 -21.26 11.88 14.54
N LEU A 341 -22.15 11.00 15.03
CA LEU A 341 -21.79 9.67 15.53
C LEU A 341 -21.09 8.81 14.47
N HIS A 342 -21.56 8.88 13.21
CA HIS A 342 -20.98 8.10 12.11
C HIS A 342 -19.58 8.60 11.75
N LYS A 343 -19.41 9.92 11.68
CA LYS A 343 -18.11 10.57 11.45
C LYS A 343 -17.11 10.19 12.53
N ASN A 344 -17.50 10.23 13.80
CA ASN A 344 -16.64 9.84 14.91
C ASN A 344 -16.20 8.39 14.83
N ARG A 345 -17.13 7.44 14.65
CA ARG A 345 -16.79 6.02 14.54
C ARG A 345 -15.78 5.78 13.42
N ARG A 346 -15.95 6.47 12.29
CA ARG A 346 -15.03 6.39 11.14
C ARG A 346 -13.64 6.92 11.48
N TYR A 347 -13.53 8.12 12.03
CA TYR A 347 -12.23 8.71 12.33
C TYR A 347 -11.53 7.99 13.46
N SER A 348 -12.25 7.60 14.51
CA SER A 348 -11.70 6.78 15.59
C SER A 348 -11.14 5.46 15.09
N ALA A 349 -11.85 4.75 14.21
CA ALA A 349 -11.34 3.49 13.65
C ALA A 349 -10.02 3.67 12.88
N LEU A 350 -9.92 4.74 12.08
CA LEU A 350 -8.68 5.04 11.34
C LEU A 350 -7.55 5.47 12.27
N TRP A 351 -7.83 6.31 13.28
CA TRP A 351 -6.82 6.72 14.26
C TRP A 351 -6.36 5.59 15.17
N ILE A 352 -7.26 4.68 15.56
CA ILE A 352 -6.91 3.45 16.28
C ILE A 352 -5.97 2.60 15.42
N ALA A 353 -6.25 2.45 14.12
CA ALA A 353 -5.35 1.72 13.22
C ALA A 353 -3.98 2.39 13.10
N ILE A 354 -3.95 3.72 13.05
CA ILE A 354 -2.71 4.51 13.00
C ILE A 354 -1.87 4.30 14.28
N LEU A 355 -2.51 4.49 15.44
CA LEU A 355 -1.86 4.32 16.74
C LEU A 355 -1.38 2.87 16.94
N LEU A 356 -2.23 1.90 16.62
CA LEU A 356 -1.89 0.49 16.73
C LEU A 356 -0.71 0.13 15.82
N GLY A 357 -0.68 0.63 14.58
CA GLY A 357 0.46 0.41 13.68
C GLY A 357 1.75 0.99 14.22
N TRP A 358 1.69 2.17 14.84
CA TRP A 358 2.86 2.78 15.49
C TRP A 358 3.32 1.96 16.72
N CYS A 359 2.41 1.57 17.61
CA CYS A 359 2.71 0.76 18.79
C CYS A 359 3.24 -0.64 18.42
N VAL A 360 2.67 -1.30 17.42
CA VAL A 360 3.13 -2.61 16.98
C VAL A 360 4.52 -2.53 16.35
N ASN A 361 4.87 -1.45 15.63
CA ASN A 361 6.24 -1.27 15.15
C ASN A 361 7.26 -1.14 16.28
N TRP A 362 6.89 -0.51 17.41
CA TRP A 362 7.74 -0.50 18.61
C TRP A 362 7.99 -1.90 19.18
N ALA A 363 6.95 -2.74 19.21
CA ALA A 363 7.07 -4.11 19.71
C ALA A 363 7.80 -5.04 18.73
N ALA A 364 7.53 -4.90 17.43
CA ALA A 364 7.92 -5.85 16.39
C ALA A 364 9.23 -5.49 15.68
N ALA A 365 9.72 -4.26 15.82
CA ALA A 365 10.96 -3.77 15.20
C ALA A 365 11.72 -2.79 16.13
N PRO A 366 12.02 -3.15 17.39
CA PRO A 366 12.60 -2.24 18.37
C PRO A 366 13.95 -1.67 17.91
N ALA A 367 14.84 -2.49 17.34
CA ALA A 367 16.14 -2.06 16.83
C ALA A 367 16.02 -0.93 15.77
N THR A 368 15.06 -1.05 14.85
CA THR A 368 14.76 -0.01 13.85
C THR A 368 14.27 1.28 14.50
N MET A 369 13.39 1.14 15.51
CA MET A 369 12.76 2.28 16.18
C MET A 369 13.76 3.08 17.01
N ILE A 370 14.66 2.40 17.73
CA ILE A 370 15.70 3.05 18.55
C ILE A 370 16.72 3.73 17.63
N ARG A 371 17.19 3.06 16.56
CA ARG A 371 18.11 3.68 15.59
C ARG A 371 17.53 4.93 14.94
N LEU A 372 16.25 4.88 14.55
CA LEU A 372 15.58 5.99 13.87
C LEU A 372 14.89 6.96 14.85
N LEU A 373 15.20 6.91 16.15
CA LEU A 373 14.44 7.61 17.19
C LEU A 373 14.15 9.10 16.89
N PRO A 374 15.12 9.92 16.43
CA PRO A 374 14.84 11.31 16.07
C PRO A 374 13.81 11.42 14.95
N VAL A 375 13.90 10.56 13.93
CA VAL A 375 12.95 10.50 12.82
C VAL A 375 11.59 10.01 13.31
N VAL A 376 11.54 8.97 14.15
CA VAL A 376 10.31 8.44 14.75
C VAL A 376 9.57 9.53 15.53
N HIS A 377 10.27 10.29 16.37
CA HIS A 377 9.68 11.40 17.12
C HIS A 377 9.09 12.46 16.19
N MET A 378 9.81 12.85 15.14
CA MET A 378 9.30 13.81 14.16
C MET A 378 8.06 13.29 13.43
N LEU A 379 8.07 12.04 12.98
CA LEU A 379 6.92 11.42 12.32
C LEU A 379 5.71 11.33 13.27
N GLY A 380 5.95 11.04 14.55
CA GLY A 380 4.93 11.04 15.60
C GLY A 380 4.35 12.43 15.85
N LEU A 381 5.18 13.45 16.02
CA LEU A 381 4.75 14.85 16.17
C LEU A 381 3.94 15.32 14.96
N ALA A 382 4.38 14.97 13.74
CA ALA A 382 3.66 15.26 12.51
C ALA A 382 2.27 14.61 12.50
N ALA A 383 2.17 13.34 12.89
CA ALA A 383 0.89 12.64 12.98
C ALA A 383 -0.02 13.22 14.07
N LEU A 384 0.53 13.64 15.22
CA LEU A 384 -0.21 14.32 16.29
C LEU A 384 -0.74 15.70 15.85
N ALA A 385 0.06 16.48 15.12
CA ALA A 385 -0.39 17.74 14.53
C ALA A 385 -1.56 17.52 13.55
N LEU A 386 -1.46 16.51 12.69
CA LEU A 386 -2.55 16.12 11.78
C LEU A 386 -3.77 15.57 12.51
N PHE A 387 -3.59 14.90 13.65
CA PHE A 387 -4.68 14.50 14.54
C PHE A 387 -5.44 15.71 15.07
N ALA A 388 -4.73 16.69 15.62
CA ALA A 388 -5.33 17.94 16.10
C ALA A 388 -6.09 18.67 14.96
N LEU A 389 -5.47 18.78 13.78
CA LEU A 389 -6.13 19.36 12.59
C LEU A 389 -7.37 18.56 12.16
N THR A 390 -7.34 17.23 12.28
CA THR A 390 -8.50 16.38 11.98
C THR A 390 -9.65 16.66 12.96
N LEU A 391 -9.36 16.85 14.25
CA LEU A 391 -10.37 17.22 15.25
C LEU A 391 -10.97 18.60 14.95
N ILE A 392 -10.13 19.57 14.59
CA ILE A 392 -10.57 20.92 14.19
C ILE A 392 -11.46 20.83 12.94
N ALA A 393 -11.00 20.17 11.87
CA ALA A 393 -11.76 19.98 10.64
C ALA A 393 -13.08 19.24 10.90
N HIS A 394 -13.06 18.23 11.77
CA HIS A 394 -14.27 17.51 12.18
C HIS A 394 -15.25 18.43 12.91
N ARG A 395 -14.78 19.29 13.81
CA ARG A 395 -15.63 20.26 14.52
C ARG A 395 -16.25 21.26 13.55
N ILE A 396 -15.46 21.86 12.66
CA ILE A 396 -15.93 22.82 11.65
C ILE A 396 -16.99 22.18 10.75
N THR A 397 -16.73 20.97 10.23
CA THR A 397 -17.65 20.24 9.34
C THR A 397 -18.85 19.65 10.06
N SER A 398 -18.88 19.69 11.39
CA SER A 398 -20.04 19.27 12.19
C SER A 398 -20.99 20.42 12.53
N LEU A 399 -20.49 21.67 12.54
CA LEU A 399 -21.31 22.86 12.81
C LEU A 399 -22.06 23.32 11.55
N PRO A 400 -23.35 23.72 11.64
CA PRO A 400 -24.13 24.19 10.49
C PRO A 400 -23.47 25.38 9.76
N ALA A 401 -23.00 26.38 10.52
CA ALA A 401 -22.31 27.55 9.96
C ALA A 401 -21.03 27.17 9.20
N GLY A 402 -20.22 26.25 9.75
CA GLY A 402 -19.01 25.74 9.10
C GLY A 402 -19.31 24.94 7.84
N ARG A 403 -20.37 24.13 7.84
CA ARG A 403 -20.84 23.42 6.63
C ARG A 403 -21.27 24.39 5.54
N ASN A 404 -22.09 25.39 5.86
CA ASN A 404 -22.58 26.38 4.91
C ASN A 404 -21.42 27.17 4.30
N LEU A 405 -20.45 27.58 5.13
CA LEU A 405 -19.22 28.21 4.65
C LEU A 405 -18.47 27.27 3.71
N LEU A 406 -18.14 26.05 4.12
CA LEU A 406 -17.37 25.12 3.28
C LEU A 406 -18.08 24.71 1.99
N GLN A 407 -19.42 24.70 1.98
CA GLN A 407 -20.22 24.48 0.78
C GLN A 407 -20.20 25.70 -0.15
N HIS A 408 -20.34 26.91 0.41
CA HIS A 408 -20.25 28.16 -0.35
C HIS A 408 -18.90 28.29 -1.06
N TRP A 409 -17.81 27.96 -0.36
CA TRP A 409 -16.45 28.02 -0.92
C TRP A 409 -16.11 26.82 -1.82
N GLY A 410 -16.95 25.78 -1.88
CA GLY A 410 -16.91 24.71 -2.88
C GLY A 410 -15.52 24.13 -3.17
N ALA A 411 -15.04 24.35 -4.40
CA ALA A 411 -13.73 23.90 -4.89
C ALA A 411 -12.55 24.70 -4.29
N THR A 412 -12.76 25.98 -3.95
CA THR A 412 -11.75 26.82 -3.29
C THR A 412 -11.35 26.24 -1.93
N ALA A 413 -12.31 25.67 -1.20
CA ALA A 413 -12.05 24.96 0.05
C ALA A 413 -11.19 23.69 -0.16
N GLU A 414 -11.40 22.94 -1.25
CA GLU A 414 -10.58 21.78 -1.60
C GLU A 414 -9.14 22.20 -1.99
N ILE A 415 -9.00 23.29 -2.73
CA ILE A 415 -7.71 23.88 -3.09
C ILE A 415 -6.99 24.37 -1.83
N ALA A 416 -7.69 25.05 -0.92
CA ALA A 416 -7.12 25.52 0.34
C ALA A 416 -6.61 24.36 1.21
N LEU A 417 -7.39 23.25 1.31
CA LEU A 417 -6.91 22.03 1.95
C LEU A 417 -5.66 21.50 1.26
N GLY A 418 -5.65 21.46 -0.08
CA GLY A 418 -4.46 21.07 -0.85
C GLY A 418 -3.25 21.93 -0.52
N CYS A 419 -3.39 23.26 -0.52
CA CYS A 419 -2.34 24.19 -0.12
C CYS A 419 -1.87 23.95 1.32
N MET A 420 -2.78 23.70 2.26
CA MET A 420 -2.43 23.40 3.66
C MET A 420 -1.64 22.09 3.77
N LEU A 421 -2.06 21.04 3.06
CA LEU A 421 -1.35 19.77 3.01
C LEU A 421 0.04 19.93 2.37
N LEU A 422 0.16 20.76 1.34
CA LEU A 422 1.43 21.10 0.73
C LEU A 422 2.33 21.87 1.70
N ILE A 423 1.82 22.93 2.33
CA ILE A 423 2.56 23.70 3.34
C ILE A 423 3.01 22.78 4.48
N PHE A 424 2.15 21.89 4.96
CA PHE A 424 2.50 20.91 5.98
C PHE A 424 3.62 19.97 5.52
N ALA A 425 3.49 19.40 4.31
CA ALA A 425 4.54 18.58 3.72
C ALA A 425 5.87 19.35 3.61
N PHE A 426 5.85 20.63 3.24
CA PHE A 426 7.03 21.49 3.19
C PHE A 426 7.57 21.85 4.59
N SER A 427 6.70 22.09 5.58
CA SER A 427 7.10 22.50 6.93
C SER A 427 7.75 21.36 7.72
N LEU A 428 7.40 20.11 7.43
CA LEU A 428 8.12 18.94 7.95
C LEU A 428 9.60 18.89 7.49
N ILE A 429 9.94 19.63 6.45
CA ILE A 429 11.24 19.53 5.76
C ILE A 429 12.06 20.80 5.90
N LEU A 430 11.40 21.96 6.07
CA LEU A 430 12.02 23.28 6.17
C LEU A 430 13.17 23.38 7.19
N PRO A 431 13.11 22.75 8.39
CA PRO A 431 14.21 22.82 9.35
C PRO A 431 15.51 22.14 8.90
N TRP A 432 15.46 21.27 7.88
CA TRP A 432 16.54 20.34 7.53
C TRP A 432 17.19 20.63 6.18
N VAL A 433 16.66 21.59 5.41
CA VAL A 433 17.06 21.81 4.03
C VAL A 433 17.31 23.29 3.75
N PRO A 434 18.58 23.72 3.63
CA PRO A 434 18.87 25.02 3.04
C PRO A 434 18.42 25.02 1.56
N ALA A 435 17.67 26.06 1.18
CA ALA A 435 17.14 26.26 -0.18
C ALA A 435 16.26 25.10 -0.72
N PRO A 436 15.10 24.81 -0.10
CA PRO A 436 14.26 23.65 -0.45
C PRO A 436 13.75 23.67 -1.90
N LEU A 437 13.48 24.86 -2.45
CA LEU A 437 12.99 25.01 -3.83
C LEU A 437 14.07 24.65 -4.86
N ALA A 438 15.31 25.11 -4.67
CA ALA A 438 16.41 24.79 -5.57
C ALA A 438 16.71 23.28 -5.56
N ARG A 439 16.66 22.66 -4.38
CA ARG A 439 16.83 21.21 -4.21
C ARG A 439 15.69 20.42 -4.87
N ALA A 440 14.44 20.84 -4.66
CA ALA A 440 13.29 20.22 -5.30
C ALA A 440 13.36 20.31 -6.83
N ALA A 441 13.72 21.48 -7.38
CA ALA A 441 13.90 21.67 -8.82
C ALA A 441 15.00 20.76 -9.37
N PHE A 442 16.14 20.65 -8.67
CA PHE A 442 17.22 19.73 -9.04
C PHE A 442 16.76 18.27 -9.02
N ASN A 443 16.12 17.83 -7.93
CA ASN A 443 15.65 16.45 -7.79
C ASN A 443 14.58 16.11 -8.84
N LEU A 444 13.66 17.03 -9.13
CA LEU A 444 12.66 16.84 -10.18
C LEU A 444 13.30 16.74 -11.56
N LYS A 445 14.29 17.59 -11.87
CA LYS A 445 15.07 17.51 -13.11
C LYS A 445 15.77 16.15 -13.25
N MET A 446 16.29 15.61 -12.16
CA MET A 446 16.93 14.28 -12.13
C MET A 446 15.93 13.13 -12.26
N LEU A 447 14.70 13.29 -11.75
CA LEU A 447 13.66 12.27 -11.77
C LEU A 447 12.90 12.21 -13.12
N LEU A 448 12.78 13.35 -13.80
CA LEU A 448 12.00 13.50 -15.04
C LEU A 448 12.33 12.48 -16.14
N PRO A 449 13.60 12.15 -16.42
CA PRO A 449 13.94 11.12 -17.42
C PRO A 449 13.38 9.73 -17.06
N TYR A 450 13.29 9.42 -15.76
CA TYR A 450 12.80 8.12 -15.28
C TYR A 450 11.27 8.04 -15.28
N LEU A 451 10.57 9.15 -15.05
CA LEU A 451 9.10 9.19 -15.12
C LEU A 451 8.56 9.08 -16.55
N GLY A 452 9.42 9.32 -17.55
CA GLY A 452 9.04 9.47 -18.95
C GLY A 452 8.57 10.91 -19.21
N PRO A 453 9.36 11.75 -19.92
CA PRO A 453 9.04 13.17 -20.07
C PRO A 453 7.69 13.43 -20.75
N VAL A 454 7.28 12.56 -21.69
CA VAL A 454 5.95 12.63 -22.32
C VAL A 454 4.83 12.38 -21.31
N THR A 455 4.97 11.34 -20.47
CA THR A 455 4.00 11.02 -19.40
C THR A 455 3.95 12.14 -18.36
N ALA A 456 5.09 12.73 -18.00
CA ALA A 456 5.16 13.85 -17.08
C ALA A 456 4.51 15.13 -17.64
N ALA A 457 4.75 15.45 -18.91
CA ALA A 457 4.08 16.57 -19.59
C ALA A 457 2.56 16.34 -19.68
N ALA A 458 2.14 15.11 -20.03
CA ALA A 458 0.74 14.74 -20.05
C ALA A 458 0.10 14.81 -18.66
N ALA A 459 0.82 14.43 -17.61
CA ALA A 459 0.38 14.54 -16.23
C ALA A 459 0.18 16.01 -15.82
N MET A 460 1.03 16.93 -16.26
CA MET A 460 0.84 18.36 -16.00
C MET A 460 -0.46 18.88 -16.64
N GLY A 461 -0.73 18.54 -17.90
CA GLY A 461 -1.99 18.91 -18.56
C GLY A 461 -3.21 18.27 -17.87
N GLY A 462 -3.10 16.99 -17.49
CA GLY A 462 -4.13 16.29 -16.73
C GLY A 462 -4.40 16.90 -15.36
N PHE A 463 -3.36 17.40 -14.68
CA PHE A 463 -3.48 18.07 -13.38
C PHE A 463 -4.33 19.32 -13.48
N LEU A 464 -4.03 20.18 -14.45
CA LEU A 464 -4.82 21.39 -14.72
C LEU A 464 -6.27 21.04 -15.03
N LEU A 465 -6.50 20.00 -15.84
CA LEU A 465 -7.86 19.50 -16.11
C LEU A 465 -8.57 19.04 -14.84
N VAL A 466 -7.94 18.26 -13.96
CA VAL A 466 -8.57 17.78 -12.71
C VAL A 466 -8.89 18.94 -11.77
N LEU A 467 -7.99 19.92 -11.63
CA LEU A 467 -8.19 21.08 -10.77
C LEU A 467 -9.35 21.95 -11.25
N PHE A 468 -9.37 22.32 -12.53
CA PHE A 468 -10.32 23.31 -13.05
C PHE A 468 -11.59 22.71 -13.66
N SER A 469 -11.67 21.39 -13.83
CA SER A 469 -12.85 20.75 -14.41
C SER A 469 -14.08 20.83 -13.52
N ARG A 470 -15.24 21.05 -14.16
CA ARG A 470 -16.57 20.93 -13.56
C ARG A 470 -17.19 19.54 -13.71
N ASP A 471 -16.50 18.61 -14.37
CA ASP A 471 -16.97 17.22 -14.51
C ASP A 471 -16.95 16.50 -13.15
N PRO A 472 -18.10 15.99 -12.66
CA PRO A 472 -18.18 15.26 -11.40
C PRO A 472 -17.21 14.06 -11.32
N ALA A 473 -16.92 13.41 -12.45
CA ALA A 473 -15.97 12.29 -12.48
C ALA A 473 -14.53 12.75 -12.16
N LEU A 474 -14.14 13.92 -12.67
CA LEU A 474 -12.81 14.49 -12.43
C LEU A 474 -12.72 15.17 -11.06
N GLN A 475 -13.81 15.75 -10.55
CA GLN A 475 -13.85 16.30 -9.20
C GLN A 475 -13.56 15.24 -8.13
N ARG A 476 -14.04 14.01 -8.32
CA ARG A 476 -13.73 12.88 -7.42
C ARG A 476 -12.25 12.48 -7.43
N LEU A 477 -11.50 12.84 -8.48
CA LEU A 477 -10.05 12.63 -8.57
C LEU A 477 -9.22 13.76 -7.93
N ARG A 478 -9.83 14.85 -7.45
CA ARG A 478 -9.05 15.94 -6.85
C ARG A 478 -8.32 15.52 -5.58
N TRP A 479 -9.02 14.87 -4.65
CA TRP A 479 -8.41 14.52 -3.38
C TRP A 479 -7.31 13.45 -3.50
N PRO A 480 -7.43 12.36 -4.31
CA PRO A 480 -6.32 11.42 -4.47
C PRO A 480 -5.12 12.09 -5.14
N VAL A 481 -5.37 12.94 -6.15
CA VAL A 481 -4.30 13.67 -6.86
C VAL A 481 -3.58 14.64 -5.92
N ILE A 482 -4.31 15.40 -5.09
CA ILE A 482 -3.74 16.30 -4.09
C ILE A 482 -2.94 15.51 -3.04
N PHE A 483 -3.49 14.39 -2.56
CA PHE A 483 -2.80 13.52 -1.60
C PHE A 483 -1.47 12.99 -2.18
N LEU A 484 -1.51 12.41 -3.38
CA LEU A 484 -0.32 11.86 -4.03
C LEU A 484 0.71 12.95 -4.38
N LEU A 485 0.25 14.15 -4.76
CA LEU A 485 1.11 15.30 -5.00
C LEU A 485 1.81 15.75 -3.72
N ALA A 486 1.08 15.87 -2.61
CA ALA A 486 1.65 16.27 -1.33
C ALA A 486 2.69 15.25 -0.84
N CYS A 487 2.39 13.95 -0.94
CA CYS A 487 3.34 12.89 -0.61
C CYS A 487 4.56 12.93 -1.54
N GLY A 488 4.34 13.09 -2.85
CA GLY A 488 5.40 13.15 -3.86
C GLY A 488 6.32 14.35 -3.68
N LEU A 489 5.79 15.53 -3.40
CA LEU A 489 6.58 16.74 -3.17
C LEU A 489 7.40 16.64 -1.88
N ALA A 490 6.83 16.10 -0.80
CA ALA A 490 7.58 15.87 0.43
C ALA A 490 8.85 15.03 0.17
N LEU A 491 8.71 13.99 -0.66
CA LEU A 491 9.82 13.11 -1.02
C LEU A 491 10.82 13.75 -2.00
N VAL A 492 10.36 14.62 -2.89
CA VAL A 492 11.24 15.33 -3.86
C VAL A 492 12.10 16.38 -3.16
N VAL A 493 11.65 17.00 -2.06
CA VAL A 493 12.45 17.99 -1.34
C VAL A 493 13.57 17.32 -0.51
N GLN A 494 13.34 16.11 0.00
CA GLN A 494 14.33 15.40 0.82
C GLN A 494 15.38 14.66 -0.04
N ARG A 495 16.66 15.03 0.11
CA ARG A 495 17.79 14.34 -0.54
C ARG A 495 18.35 13.27 0.41
N PHE A 496 17.84 12.05 0.34
CA PHE A 496 18.28 10.97 1.24
C PHE A 496 19.20 9.90 0.60
N ALA A 497 19.89 10.18 -0.51
CA ALA A 497 20.91 9.25 -1.02
C ALA A 497 21.89 9.95 -1.98
N ALA A 498 23.12 9.42 -2.05
CA ALA A 498 24.11 9.73 -3.08
C ALA A 498 23.54 9.54 -4.50
N ASN A 499 24.25 10.04 -5.52
CA ASN A 499 23.85 10.04 -6.94
C ASN A 499 23.73 8.63 -7.59
N LEU A 500 23.09 7.65 -6.95
CA LEU A 500 22.75 6.33 -7.49
C LEU A 500 21.43 6.45 -8.26
N ARG A 501 21.52 6.83 -9.54
CA ARG A 501 20.43 7.51 -10.26
C ARG A 501 19.17 6.67 -10.55
N PRO A 502 19.20 5.33 -10.78
CA PRO A 502 17.98 4.55 -10.99
C PRO A 502 17.31 4.01 -9.71
N TRP A 503 18.09 3.50 -8.75
CA TRP A 503 17.59 2.85 -7.54
C TRP A 503 16.73 3.77 -6.66
N VAL A 504 17.15 5.03 -6.49
CA VAL A 504 16.49 6.01 -5.62
C VAL A 504 15.06 6.33 -6.07
N THR A 505 14.74 6.08 -7.35
CA THR A 505 13.39 6.30 -7.91
C THR A 505 12.30 5.45 -7.24
N ARG A 506 12.65 4.42 -6.46
CA ARG A 506 11.68 3.62 -5.69
C ARG A 506 10.82 4.48 -4.78
N ARG A 507 11.37 5.57 -4.24
CA ARG A 507 10.64 6.49 -3.35
C ARG A 507 9.47 7.19 -4.06
N SER A 508 9.50 7.23 -5.39
CA SER A 508 8.46 7.79 -6.22
C SER A 508 7.40 6.77 -6.63
N LEU A 509 7.63 5.48 -6.38
CA LEU A 509 6.84 4.35 -6.89
C LEU A 509 5.40 4.33 -6.36
N ASP A 510 5.22 4.59 -5.07
CA ASP A 510 3.92 4.54 -4.40
C ASP A 510 3.14 5.88 -4.48
N ASN A 511 3.79 6.96 -4.91
CA ASN A 511 3.22 8.31 -4.91
C ASN A 511 3.21 8.99 -6.29
N LEU A 512 4.39 9.33 -6.83
CA LEU A 512 4.48 10.09 -8.09
C LEU A 512 4.14 9.26 -9.33
N VAL A 513 4.49 7.96 -9.32
CA VAL A 513 4.15 7.06 -10.43
C VAL A 513 2.62 6.93 -10.63
N PRO A 514 1.82 6.57 -9.60
CA PRO A 514 0.36 6.54 -9.75
C PRO A 514 -0.23 7.94 -10.01
N PHE A 515 0.36 9.01 -9.46
CA PHE A 515 -0.04 10.40 -9.76
C PHE A 515 0.10 10.70 -11.25
N CYS A 516 1.26 10.45 -11.85
CA CYS A 516 1.50 10.65 -13.28
C CYS A 516 0.57 9.78 -14.13
N ALA A 517 0.37 8.52 -13.75
CA ALA A 517 -0.49 7.60 -14.48
C ALA A 517 -1.95 8.05 -14.53
N ILE A 518 -2.51 8.50 -13.40
CA ILE A 518 -3.89 9.03 -13.33
C ILE A 518 -4.04 10.25 -14.23
N LEU A 519 -3.12 11.21 -14.12
CA LEU A 519 -3.25 12.49 -14.79
C LEU A 519 -3.00 12.39 -16.30
N ALA A 520 -2.00 11.61 -16.72
CA ALA A 520 -1.78 11.32 -18.12
C ALA A 520 -3.00 10.64 -18.76
N ALA A 521 -3.63 9.69 -18.05
CA ALA A 521 -4.85 9.04 -18.49
C ALA A 521 -6.02 10.03 -18.66
N VAL A 522 -6.20 10.97 -17.72
CA VAL A 522 -7.22 12.02 -17.83
C VAL A 522 -7.01 12.87 -19.08
N LEU A 523 -5.78 13.34 -19.33
CA LEU A 523 -5.49 14.17 -20.50
C LEU A 523 -5.72 13.39 -21.80
N VAL A 524 -5.13 12.20 -21.95
CA VAL A 524 -5.25 11.40 -23.17
C VAL A 524 -6.70 11.01 -23.42
N HIS A 525 -7.46 10.66 -22.38
CA HIS A 525 -8.87 10.36 -22.52
C HIS A 525 -9.69 11.56 -23.02
N ARG A 526 -9.32 12.78 -22.60
CA ARG A 526 -10.00 14.02 -23.01
C ARG A 526 -9.64 14.47 -24.43
N LEU A 527 -8.43 14.18 -24.87
CA LEU A 527 -7.96 14.47 -26.23
C LEU A 527 -8.43 13.41 -27.25
N ALA A 528 -8.70 12.18 -26.81
CA ALA A 528 -9.17 11.12 -27.69
C ALA A 528 -10.57 11.44 -28.25
N PRO A 529 -10.82 11.23 -29.55
CA PRO A 529 -12.14 11.43 -30.14
C PRO A 529 -13.18 10.55 -29.45
N PRO A 530 -14.43 11.02 -29.28
CA PRO A 530 -15.47 10.26 -28.62
C PRO A 530 -15.71 8.94 -29.34
N GLN A 531 -15.35 7.85 -28.68
CA GLN A 531 -15.42 6.53 -29.28
C GLN A 531 -16.88 6.03 -29.36
N PRO A 532 -17.27 5.28 -30.40
CA PRO A 532 -18.65 4.80 -30.58
C PRO A 532 -19.17 3.98 -29.39
N TRP A 533 -18.29 3.23 -28.72
CA TRP A 533 -18.64 2.44 -27.55
C TRP A 533 -19.00 3.27 -26.32
N GLN A 534 -18.59 4.54 -26.24
CA GLN A 534 -19.00 5.46 -25.17
C GLN A 534 -20.51 5.79 -25.23
N LYS A 535 -21.15 5.62 -26.41
CA LYS A 535 -22.61 5.76 -26.57
C LYS A 535 -23.37 4.51 -26.10
N ARG A 536 -22.72 3.34 -26.07
CA ARG A 536 -23.35 2.04 -25.73
C ARG A 536 -23.41 1.74 -24.23
N PHE A 537 -22.64 2.44 -23.41
CA PHE A 537 -22.71 2.28 -21.96
C PHE A 537 -23.35 3.52 -21.34
N PRO A 538 -24.55 3.43 -20.74
CA PRO A 538 -25.14 4.56 -20.04
C PRO A 538 -24.13 5.07 -19.02
N ARG A 539 -23.88 6.39 -19.04
CA ARG A 539 -23.13 7.04 -17.97
C ARG A 539 -23.85 6.72 -16.66
N LEU A 540 -23.12 6.29 -15.63
CA LEU A 540 -23.69 6.18 -14.28
C LEU A 540 -24.45 7.46 -13.98
N PRO A 541 -25.66 7.39 -13.41
CA PRO A 541 -26.46 8.58 -13.14
C PRO A 541 -25.60 9.63 -12.45
N THR A 542 -25.41 10.76 -13.13
CA THR A 542 -24.61 11.90 -12.67
C THR A 542 -25.29 12.65 -11.55
N ARG A 543 -26.58 12.38 -11.31
CA ARG A 543 -27.30 12.84 -10.13
C ARG A 543 -26.80 12.05 -8.92
N LEU A 544 -25.98 12.71 -8.10
CA LEU A 544 -26.06 12.48 -6.67
C LEU A 544 -27.55 12.56 -6.30
N PRO A 545 -28.14 11.60 -5.58
CA PRO A 545 -29.35 11.92 -4.85
C PRO A 545 -29.01 13.16 -4.03
N GLN A 546 -29.72 14.26 -4.29
CA GLN A 546 -29.84 15.30 -3.29
C GLN A 546 -30.39 14.58 -2.06
N ILE A 547 -29.53 14.40 -1.07
CA ILE A 547 -29.91 13.99 0.28
C ILE A 547 -29.81 15.25 1.13
#